data_AF-A0A7V1QWA1-F1
#
_entry.id   AF-A0A7V1QWA1-F1
#
_cell.length_a   1.000
_cell.length_b   1.000
_cell.length_c   1.000
_cell.angle_alpha   90.00
_cell.angle_beta   90.00
_cell.angle_gamma   90.00
#
_symmetry.space_group_name_H-M   'P 1'
#
loop_
_entity.id
_entity.type
_entity.pdbx_description
1 polymer ?
#
loop_
_entity_poly.entity_id
_entity_poly.type
_entity_poly.pdbx_seq_one_letter_code
_entity_poly.pdbx_strand_id
1 'polypeptide(L)'
;MVDGKRVYDAWVALHQAAITLERAVDVRLRPWNLSGSQAAALGVLVRHGPQRMSDLARYLLQQTQTTTDLVDRLEQRGLVRRVRHATDRRVVLVEATEKARELLHEIGGIAWSVGLEAFGQLTVAELDQLADAARRVRNRAAELGGIPFAHLSYAEDRLRLDPAPLEAAAAD
;
A
#
# COMPACT_ATOMS: atom_id res chain seq x y z
N MET A 1 10.51 -33.17 11.16
CA MET A 1 9.65 -32.23 11.90
C MET A 1 10.18 -30.83 11.68
N VAL A 2 9.32 -29.83 11.51
CA VAL A 2 9.74 -28.44 11.37
C VAL A 2 10.28 -27.96 12.73
N ASP A 3 11.43 -27.32 12.74
CA ASP A 3 12.02 -26.72 13.95
C ASP A 3 11.13 -25.56 14.42
N GLY A 4 10.32 -25.80 15.46
CA GLY A 4 9.33 -24.84 15.95
C GLY A 4 9.95 -23.54 16.45
N LYS A 5 11.19 -23.56 16.98
CA LYS A 5 11.89 -22.35 17.40
C LYS A 5 12.22 -21.49 16.19
N ARG A 6 12.77 -22.07 15.12
CA ARG A 6 13.09 -21.34 13.89
C ARG A 6 11.85 -20.75 13.23
N VAL A 7 10.72 -21.44 13.26
CA VAL A 7 9.44 -20.92 12.75
C VAL A 7 9.00 -19.69 13.54
N TYR A 8 9.04 -19.78 14.87
CA TYR A 8 8.67 -18.66 15.73
C TYR A 8 9.58 -17.45 15.52
N ASP A 9 10.89 -17.64 15.49
CA ASP A 9 11.86 -16.57 15.26
C ASP A 9 11.61 -15.87 13.91
N ALA A 10 11.37 -16.63 12.84
CA ALA A 10 11.06 -16.08 11.51
C ALA A 10 9.72 -15.33 11.48
N TRP A 11 8.68 -15.87 12.16
CA TRP A 11 7.37 -15.22 12.24
C TRP A 11 7.45 -13.87 12.95
N VAL A 12 8.12 -13.82 14.11
CA VAL A 12 8.31 -12.59 14.88
C VAL A 12 9.09 -11.55 14.05
N ALA A 13 10.20 -11.97 13.42
CA ALA A 13 11.03 -11.07 12.61
C ALA A 13 10.24 -10.47 11.44
N LEU A 14 9.49 -11.29 10.68
CA LEU A 14 8.69 -10.83 9.55
C LEU A 14 7.57 -9.87 10.00
N HIS A 15 6.87 -10.20 11.07
CA HIS A 15 5.78 -9.37 11.59
C HIS A 15 6.28 -8.02 12.11
N GLN A 16 7.36 -8.04 12.89
CA GLN A 16 7.97 -6.81 13.42
C GLN A 16 8.51 -5.93 12.29
N ALA A 17 9.19 -6.51 11.31
CA ALA A 17 9.70 -5.77 10.14
C ALA A 17 8.56 -5.08 9.36
N ALA A 18 7.44 -5.78 9.13
CA ALA A 18 6.29 -5.18 8.45
C ALA A 18 5.73 -3.97 9.23
N ILE A 19 5.52 -4.12 10.54
CA ILE A 19 5.00 -3.04 11.39
C ILE A 19 5.97 -1.86 11.47
N THR A 20 7.27 -2.11 11.61
CA THR A 20 8.25 -1.03 11.74
C THR A 20 8.47 -0.29 10.43
N LEU A 21 8.39 -0.98 9.28
CA LEU A 21 8.37 -0.34 7.96
C LEU A 21 7.16 0.57 7.79
N GLU A 22 5.95 0.10 8.09
CA GLU A 22 4.74 0.92 8.03
C GLU A 22 4.86 2.16 8.92
N ARG A 23 5.36 2.00 10.15
CA ARG A 23 5.60 3.12 11.08
C ARG A 23 6.65 4.11 10.56
N ALA A 24 7.71 3.64 9.92
CA ALA A 24 8.72 4.51 9.34
C ALA A 24 8.14 5.36 8.21
N VAL A 25 7.29 4.77 7.36
CA VAL A 25 6.53 5.51 6.34
C VAL A 25 5.59 6.52 6.98
N ASP A 26 4.82 6.13 7.99
CA ASP A 26 3.93 7.04 8.72
C ASP A 26 4.67 8.23 9.32
N VAL A 27 5.83 7.99 9.95
CA VAL A 27 6.67 9.05 10.54
C VAL A 27 7.09 10.06 9.48
N ARG A 28 7.51 9.60 8.30
CA ARG A 28 7.92 10.50 7.21
C ARG A 28 6.74 11.22 6.56
N LEU A 29 5.54 10.65 6.60
CA LEU A 29 4.32 11.28 6.07
C LEU A 29 3.65 12.28 7.02
N ARG A 30 4.10 12.37 8.29
CA ARG A 30 3.55 13.29 9.29
C ARG A 30 3.46 14.75 8.85
N PRO A 31 4.45 15.34 8.14
CA PRO A 31 4.35 16.73 7.68
C PRO A 31 3.12 17.01 6.80
N TRP A 32 2.61 15.99 6.11
CA TRP A 32 1.41 16.06 5.28
C TRP A 32 0.15 15.58 5.98
N ASN A 33 0.21 15.32 7.29
CA ASN A 33 -0.89 14.75 8.09
C ASN A 33 -1.49 13.48 7.44
N LEU A 34 -0.63 12.64 6.85
CA LEU A 34 -1.01 11.40 6.18
C LEU A 34 -0.45 10.18 6.93
N SER A 35 -1.22 9.10 6.88
CA SER A 35 -0.73 7.74 7.12
C SER A 35 -0.32 7.07 5.81
N GLY A 36 0.50 6.04 5.89
CA GLY A 36 0.91 5.19 4.77
C GLY A 36 -0.29 4.54 4.08
N SER A 37 -1.31 4.13 4.85
CA SER A 37 -2.56 3.60 4.26
C SER A 37 -3.31 4.66 3.45
N GLN A 38 -3.38 5.90 3.94
CA GLN A 38 -4.00 7.00 3.21
C GLN A 38 -3.23 7.35 1.93
N ALA A 39 -1.90 7.44 2.01
CA ALA A 39 -1.06 7.67 0.83
C ALA A 39 -1.20 6.52 -0.19
N ALA A 40 -1.25 5.27 0.28
CA ALA A 40 -1.47 4.11 -0.58
C ALA A 40 -2.84 4.16 -1.28
N ALA A 41 -3.90 4.57 -0.56
CA ALA A 41 -5.25 4.71 -1.13
C ALA A 41 -5.29 5.78 -2.23
N LEU A 42 -4.67 6.94 -1.99
CA LEU A 42 -4.52 7.98 -3.01
C LEU A 42 -3.75 7.43 -4.22
N GLY A 43 -2.63 6.72 -3.99
CA GLY A 43 -1.84 6.12 -5.06
C GLY A 43 -2.64 5.16 -5.95
N VAL A 44 -3.48 4.32 -5.34
CA VAL A 44 -4.41 3.43 -6.06
C VAL A 44 -5.39 4.24 -6.90
N LEU A 45 -6.03 5.26 -6.31
CA LEU A 45 -7.06 6.07 -6.99
C LEU A 45 -6.51 6.92 -8.12
N VAL A 46 -5.32 7.50 -7.97
CA VAL A 46 -4.67 8.30 -9.03
C VAL A 46 -4.23 7.41 -10.19
N ARG A 47 -3.73 6.20 -9.90
CA ARG A 47 -3.18 5.29 -10.90
C ARG A 47 -4.23 4.46 -11.63
N HIS A 48 -5.20 3.93 -10.90
CA HIS A 48 -6.25 3.04 -11.45
C HIS A 48 -7.58 3.77 -11.70
N GLY A 49 -7.63 5.07 -11.44
CA GLY A 49 -8.86 5.86 -11.53
C GLY A 49 -9.86 5.52 -10.43
N PRO A 50 -11.13 5.96 -10.60
CA PRO A 50 -12.16 5.77 -9.58
C PRO A 50 -12.39 4.29 -9.21
N GLN A 51 -12.41 3.98 -7.92
CA GLN A 51 -12.58 2.61 -7.41
C GLN A 51 -13.86 2.47 -6.58
N ARG A 52 -14.46 1.27 -6.58
CA ARG A 52 -15.47 0.94 -5.57
C ARG A 52 -14.77 0.81 -4.21
N MET A 53 -15.50 1.07 -3.12
CA MET A 53 -14.99 0.86 -1.76
C MET A 53 -14.46 -0.56 -1.54
N SER A 54 -15.14 -1.56 -2.10
CA SER A 54 -14.72 -2.96 -2.00
C SER A 54 -13.42 -3.24 -2.75
N ASP A 55 -13.23 -2.63 -3.92
CA ASP A 55 -12.03 -2.82 -4.73
C ASP A 55 -10.84 -2.09 -4.09
N LEU A 56 -11.04 -0.86 -3.61
CA LEU A 56 -10.03 -0.11 -2.86
C LEU A 56 -9.57 -0.87 -1.61
N ALA A 57 -10.49 -1.49 -0.86
CA ALA A 57 -10.16 -2.32 0.29
C ALA A 57 -9.25 -3.52 -0.09
N ARG A 58 -9.47 -4.12 -1.26
CA ARG A 58 -8.63 -5.23 -1.78
C ARG A 58 -7.23 -4.77 -2.14
N TYR A 59 -7.09 -3.64 -2.83
CA TYR A 59 -5.78 -3.04 -3.14
C TYR A 59 -4.95 -2.77 -1.89
N LEU A 60 -5.62 -2.40 -0.79
CA LEU A 60 -4.99 -2.06 0.48
C LEU A 60 -4.79 -3.28 1.40
N LEU A 61 -5.28 -4.47 1.02
CA LEU A 61 -5.35 -5.65 1.90
C LEU A 61 -6.03 -5.34 3.25
N GLN A 62 -7.05 -4.48 3.23
CA GLN A 62 -7.77 -4.03 4.41
C GLN A 62 -9.23 -4.49 4.40
N GLN A 63 -9.85 -4.48 5.58
CA GLN A 63 -11.30 -4.65 5.70
C GLN A 63 -12.02 -3.37 5.26
N THR A 64 -13.20 -3.53 4.66
CA THR A 64 -13.98 -2.40 4.10
C THR A 64 -14.31 -1.34 5.15
N GLN A 65 -14.58 -1.73 6.41
CA GLN A 65 -14.85 -0.77 7.49
C GLN A 65 -13.67 0.19 7.71
N THR A 66 -12.45 -0.35 7.77
CA THR A 66 -11.22 0.43 7.89
C THR A 66 -11.01 1.34 6.67
N THR A 67 -11.36 0.85 5.48
CA THR A 67 -11.29 1.64 4.25
C THR A 67 -12.29 2.81 4.25
N THR A 68 -13.49 2.65 4.83
CA THR A 68 -14.48 3.74 4.96
C THR A 68 -13.94 4.88 5.81
N ASP A 69 -13.45 4.59 7.02
CA ASP A 69 -12.91 5.61 7.93
C ASP A 69 -11.68 6.32 7.35
N LEU A 70 -10.92 5.61 6.51
CA LEU A 70 -9.80 6.17 5.77
C LEU A 70 -10.27 7.14 4.69
N VAL A 71 -11.24 6.71 3.86
CA VAL A 71 -11.79 7.53 2.76
C VAL A 71 -12.51 8.76 3.31
N ASP A 72 -13.24 8.64 4.42
CA ASP A 72 -13.92 9.79 5.04
C ASP A 72 -12.92 10.87 5.46
N ARG A 73 -11.79 10.48 6.06
CA ARG A 73 -10.72 11.43 6.42
C ARG A 73 -10.06 12.07 5.19
N LEU A 74 -9.92 11.33 4.09
CA LEU A 74 -9.41 11.88 2.83
C LEU A 74 -10.42 12.84 2.19
N GLU A 75 -11.70 12.53 2.24
CA GLU A 75 -12.78 13.35 1.67
C GLU A 75 -12.94 14.66 2.46
N GLN A 76 -12.90 14.60 3.80
CA GLN A 76 -12.87 15.79 4.66
C GLN A 76 -11.72 16.75 4.33
N ARG A 77 -10.60 16.22 3.83
CA ARG A 77 -9.44 17.00 3.41
C ARG A 77 -9.50 17.49 1.96
N GLY A 78 -10.54 17.11 1.22
CA GLY A 78 -10.72 17.40 -0.20
C GLY A 78 -9.75 16.65 -1.12
N LEU A 79 -9.18 15.53 -0.65
CA LEU A 79 -8.22 14.72 -1.43
C LEU A 79 -8.95 13.65 -2.27
N VAL A 80 -10.14 13.25 -1.85
CA VAL A 80 -11.00 12.37 -2.63
C VAL A 80 -12.41 12.93 -2.65
N ARG A 81 -13.22 12.42 -3.56
CA ARG A 81 -14.66 12.66 -3.61
C ARG A 81 -15.40 11.38 -3.99
N ARG A 82 -16.62 11.24 -3.50
CA ARG A 82 -17.53 10.17 -3.95
C ARG A 82 -18.32 10.59 -5.18
N VAL A 83 -18.29 9.75 -6.22
CA VAL A 83 -18.99 9.96 -7.49
C VAL A 83 -19.91 8.78 -7.80
N ARG A 84 -21.01 9.04 -8.51
CA ARG A 84 -21.88 7.95 -8.99
C ARG A 84 -21.31 7.35 -10.27
N HIS A 85 -21.40 6.04 -10.42
CA HIS A 85 -21.01 5.37 -11.66
C HIS A 85 -21.84 5.87 -12.84
N ALA A 86 -21.20 6.07 -13.99
CA ALA A 86 -21.81 6.70 -15.17
C ALA A 86 -23.04 5.94 -15.68
N THR A 87 -23.00 4.60 -15.65
CA THR A 87 -24.06 3.73 -16.17
C THR A 87 -24.96 3.11 -15.08
N ASP A 88 -24.51 3.07 -13.82
CA ASP A 88 -25.28 2.48 -12.71
C ASP A 88 -25.24 3.42 -11.50
N ARG A 89 -26.26 4.28 -11.39
CA ARG A 89 -26.34 5.30 -10.34
C ARG A 89 -26.43 4.74 -8.92
N ARG A 90 -26.64 3.43 -8.75
CA ARG A 90 -26.64 2.76 -7.44
C ARG A 90 -25.22 2.51 -6.93
N VAL A 91 -24.23 2.57 -7.83
CA VAL A 91 -22.82 2.35 -7.51
C VAL A 91 -22.16 3.67 -7.17
N VAL A 92 -21.53 3.70 -5.99
CA VAL A 92 -20.67 4.79 -5.55
C VAL A 92 -19.21 4.40 -5.77
N LEU A 93 -18.47 5.28 -6.42
CA LEU A 93 -17.02 5.19 -6.59
C LEU A 93 -16.36 6.27 -5.74
N VAL A 94 -15.13 6.03 -5.36
CA VAL A 94 -14.22 7.03 -4.79
C VAL A 94 -13.26 7.44 -5.88
N GLU A 95 -13.04 8.74 -6.03
CA GLU A 95 -12.13 9.32 -7.03
C GLU A 95 -11.16 10.27 -6.33
N ALA A 96 -9.88 10.25 -6.73
CA ALA A 96 -8.90 11.23 -6.29
C ALA A 96 -9.14 12.60 -6.95
N THR A 97 -9.06 13.67 -6.18
CA THR A 97 -9.13 15.04 -6.70
C THR A 97 -7.79 15.46 -7.31
N GLU A 98 -7.76 16.61 -8.00
CA GLU A 98 -6.50 17.17 -8.50
C GLU A 98 -5.52 17.48 -7.37
N LYS A 99 -6.03 18.01 -6.24
CA LYS A 99 -5.26 18.23 -5.01
C LYS A 99 -4.57 16.96 -4.51
N ALA A 100 -5.19 15.78 -4.67
CA ALA A 100 -4.54 14.52 -4.32
C ALA A 100 -3.44 14.11 -5.30
N ARG A 101 -3.57 14.44 -6.59
CA ARG A 101 -2.51 14.19 -7.59
C ARG A 101 -1.28 15.03 -7.28
N GLU A 102 -1.47 16.32 -7.02
CA GLU A 102 -0.40 17.24 -6.61
C GLU A 102 0.28 16.76 -5.32
N LEU A 103 -0.51 16.41 -4.30
CA LEU A 103 0.03 15.90 -3.04
C LEU A 103 0.83 14.61 -3.23
N LEU A 104 0.34 13.68 -4.06
CA LEU A 104 1.08 12.45 -4.36
C LEU A 104 2.39 12.70 -5.12
N HIS A 105 2.41 13.70 -6.00
CA HIS A 105 3.64 14.10 -6.68
C HIS A 105 4.69 14.57 -5.66
N GLU A 106 4.27 15.31 -4.63
CA GLU A 106 5.14 15.78 -3.55
C GLU A 106 5.66 14.64 -2.65
N ILE A 107 4.82 13.65 -2.32
CA ILE A 107 5.15 12.61 -1.32
C ILE A 107 5.54 11.25 -1.92
N GLY A 108 5.43 11.07 -3.25
CA GLY A 108 5.47 9.77 -3.92
C GLY A 108 6.71 8.93 -3.64
N GLY A 109 7.83 9.57 -3.30
CA GLY A 109 9.10 8.92 -2.98
C GLY A 109 9.30 8.45 -1.56
N ILE A 110 8.43 8.85 -0.63
CA ILE A 110 8.68 8.62 0.80
C ILE A 110 8.72 7.13 1.12
N ALA A 111 7.73 6.37 0.66
CA ALA A 111 7.67 4.93 0.91
C ALA A 111 8.84 4.18 0.24
N TRP A 112 9.22 4.61 -0.97
CA TRP A 112 10.35 4.05 -1.70
C TRP A 112 11.68 4.31 -0.99
N SER A 113 11.92 5.55 -0.54
CA SER A 113 13.11 5.95 0.20
C SER A 113 13.23 5.19 1.53
N VAL A 114 12.14 4.99 2.26
CA VAL A 114 12.13 4.10 3.46
C VAL A 114 12.54 2.68 3.09
N GLY A 115 12.00 2.15 1.99
CA GLY A 115 12.36 0.83 1.48
C GLY A 115 13.85 0.73 1.14
N LEU A 116 14.38 1.65 0.34
CA LEU A 116 15.80 1.65 -0.03
C LEU A 116 16.72 1.71 1.19
N GLU A 117 16.43 2.58 2.16
CA GLU A 117 17.25 2.69 3.37
C GLU A 117 17.14 1.45 4.26
N ALA A 118 15.94 0.91 4.46
CA ALA A 118 15.74 -0.24 5.32
C ALA A 118 16.31 -1.54 4.72
N PHE A 119 16.23 -1.70 3.40
CA PHE A 119 16.69 -2.90 2.70
C PHE A 119 18.14 -2.77 2.18
N GLY A 120 18.70 -1.56 2.09
CA GLY A 120 20.02 -1.29 1.51
C GLY A 120 21.21 -1.90 2.27
N GLN A 121 20.98 -2.42 3.47
CA GLN A 121 21.95 -3.20 4.24
C GLN A 121 22.08 -4.68 3.81
N LEU A 122 21.18 -5.15 2.94
CA LEU A 122 21.15 -6.53 2.47
C LEU A 122 21.85 -6.66 1.11
N THR A 123 22.53 -7.79 0.91
CA THR A 123 23.05 -8.18 -0.39
C THR A 123 21.92 -8.56 -1.35
N VAL A 124 22.20 -8.56 -2.66
CA VAL A 124 21.23 -8.99 -3.69
C VAL A 124 20.69 -10.41 -3.41
N ALA A 125 21.57 -11.34 -3.02
CA ALA A 125 21.16 -12.70 -2.70
C ALA A 125 20.24 -12.76 -1.47
N GLU A 126 20.49 -11.94 -0.44
CA GLU A 126 19.62 -11.85 0.73
C GLU A 126 18.26 -11.22 0.39
N LEU A 127 18.25 -10.21 -0.48
CA LEU A 127 17.00 -9.59 -0.97
C LEU A 127 16.14 -10.61 -1.72
N ASP A 128 16.73 -11.36 -2.64
CA ASP A 128 16.04 -12.40 -3.40
C ASP A 128 15.48 -13.49 -2.48
N GLN A 129 16.29 -13.97 -1.54
CA GLN A 129 15.88 -14.97 -0.56
C GLN A 129 14.74 -14.48 0.34
N LEU A 130 14.82 -13.23 0.81
CA LEU A 130 13.79 -12.61 1.63
C LEU A 130 12.49 -12.46 0.84
N ALA A 131 12.54 -11.95 -0.39
CA ALA A 131 11.37 -11.79 -1.25
C ALA A 131 10.69 -13.14 -1.53
N ASP A 132 11.46 -14.18 -1.82
CA ASP A 132 10.95 -15.53 -2.08
C ASP A 132 10.34 -16.18 -0.83
N ALA A 133 10.99 -16.05 0.32
CA ALA A 133 10.46 -16.55 1.59
C ALA A 133 9.16 -15.82 1.96
N ALA A 134 9.16 -14.48 1.91
CA ALA A 134 8.00 -13.65 2.24
C ALA A 134 6.81 -13.93 1.32
N ARG A 135 7.02 -14.08 0.00
CA ARG A 135 5.95 -14.43 -0.95
C ARG A 135 5.31 -15.78 -0.63
N ARG A 136 6.11 -16.81 -0.33
CA ARG A 136 5.58 -18.14 0.04
C ARG A 136 4.78 -18.08 1.33
N VAL A 137 5.30 -17.40 2.36
CA VAL A 137 4.59 -17.21 3.64
C VAL A 137 3.29 -16.43 3.43
N ARG A 138 3.31 -15.33 2.69
CA ARG A 138 2.14 -14.51 2.38
C ARG A 138 1.06 -15.31 1.65
N ASN A 139 1.43 -16.10 0.64
CA ASN A 139 0.47 -16.91 -0.12
C ASN A 139 -0.19 -17.95 0.80
N ARG A 140 0.59 -18.65 1.61
CA ARG A 140 0.04 -19.63 2.56
C ARG A 140 -0.84 -18.98 3.63
N ALA A 141 -0.45 -17.81 4.14
CA ALA A 141 -1.24 -17.06 5.11
C ALA A 141 -2.56 -16.57 4.51
N ALA A 142 -2.57 -16.14 3.24
CA ALA A 142 -3.78 -15.74 2.54
C ALA A 142 -4.75 -16.92 2.36
N GLU A 143 -4.27 -18.10 1.98
CA GLU A 143 -5.10 -19.32 1.93
C GLU A 143 -5.74 -19.62 3.28
N LEU A 144 -4.94 -19.59 4.36
CA LEU A 144 -5.42 -19.85 5.73
C LEU A 144 -6.45 -18.81 6.20
N GLY A 145 -6.27 -17.55 5.80
CA GLY A 145 -7.17 -16.45 6.12
C GLY A 145 -8.36 -16.31 5.17
N GLY A 146 -8.49 -17.18 4.17
CA GLY A 146 -9.53 -17.07 3.14
C GLY A 146 -9.44 -15.80 2.30
N ILE A 147 -8.25 -15.21 2.17
CA ILE A 147 -8.00 -14.03 1.34
C ILE A 147 -7.82 -14.50 -0.11
N PRO A 148 -8.71 -14.13 -1.05
CA PRO A 148 -8.61 -14.54 -2.44
C PRO A 148 -7.30 -14.08 -3.09
N PHE A 149 -6.70 -14.92 -3.94
CA PHE A 149 -5.47 -14.59 -4.68
C PHE A 149 -5.61 -13.27 -5.47
N ALA A 150 -6.81 -12.98 -6.00
CA ALA A 150 -7.09 -11.71 -6.66
C ALA A 150 -6.73 -10.49 -5.78
N HIS A 151 -6.97 -10.53 -4.46
CA HIS A 151 -6.63 -9.44 -3.54
C HIS A 151 -5.12 -9.26 -3.42
N LEU A 152 -4.37 -10.36 -3.40
CA LEU A 152 -2.91 -10.31 -3.42
C LEU A 152 -2.38 -9.76 -4.74
N SER A 153 -2.99 -10.15 -5.87
CA SER A 153 -2.65 -9.59 -7.19
C SER A 153 -2.83 -8.09 -7.23
N TYR A 154 -3.94 -7.56 -6.69
CA TYR A 154 -4.17 -6.12 -6.59
C TYR A 154 -3.08 -5.41 -5.78
N ALA A 155 -2.68 -6.00 -4.65
CA ALA A 155 -1.61 -5.46 -3.82
C ALA A 155 -0.23 -5.55 -4.48
N GLU A 156 0.04 -6.62 -5.22
CA GLU A 156 1.26 -6.77 -6.02
C GLU A 156 1.30 -5.78 -7.18
N ASP A 157 0.19 -5.57 -7.88
CA ASP A 157 0.12 -4.61 -8.97
C ASP A 157 0.38 -3.19 -8.45
N ARG A 158 -0.12 -2.85 -7.25
CA ARG A 158 0.25 -1.61 -6.56
C ARG A 158 1.77 -1.48 -6.31
N LEU A 159 2.47 -2.58 -6.09
CA LEU A 159 3.91 -2.62 -5.74
C LEU A 159 4.84 -2.80 -6.96
N ARG A 160 4.39 -3.47 -8.02
CA ARG A 160 5.14 -3.73 -9.27
C ARG A 160 5.29 -2.50 -10.13
N LEU A 161 4.38 -1.55 -9.97
CA LEU A 161 4.40 -0.33 -10.75
C LEU A 161 5.46 0.57 -10.11
N ASP A 162 6.65 0.51 -10.72
CA ASP A 162 7.81 1.40 -10.54
C ASP A 162 7.36 2.78 -10.01
N PRO A 163 8.07 3.40 -9.04
CA PRO A 163 7.91 4.82 -8.75
C PRO A 163 8.39 5.64 -9.97
N ALA A 164 7.74 5.53 -11.12
CA ALA A 164 8.09 6.31 -12.30
C ALA A 164 7.79 7.79 -12.06
N PRO A 165 8.68 8.68 -12.52
CA PRO A 165 9.99 8.94 -11.96
C PRO A 165 9.90 10.18 -11.05
N LEU A 166 10.39 10.09 -9.82
CA LEU A 166 10.73 11.29 -9.04
C LEU A 166 11.90 12.07 -9.68
N GLU A 167 12.49 11.55 -10.76
CA GLU A 167 13.54 12.21 -11.54
C GLU A 167 13.03 13.42 -12.33
N ALA A 168 11.72 13.61 -12.52
CA ALA A 168 11.20 14.81 -13.18
C ALA A 168 11.26 16.08 -12.30
N ALA A 169 11.62 15.98 -11.02
CA ALA A 169 11.74 17.10 -10.09
C ALA A 169 13.20 17.49 -9.75
N ALA A 170 14.19 16.84 -10.37
CA ALA A 170 15.62 17.13 -10.20
C ALA A 170 16.28 17.74 -11.46
N ALA A 171 15.47 18.08 -12.46
CA ALA A 171 15.91 18.72 -13.70
C ALA A 171 15.08 20.00 -13.93
N ASP A 172 15.28 20.99 -13.08
CA ASP A 172 15.12 22.42 -13.37
C ASP A 172 16.03 23.23 -12.43
#